data_AF-A0A5C6RTD5-F1
#
_entry.id   AF-A0A5C6RTD5-F1
#
_cell.length_a   1.000
_cell.length_b   1.000
_cell.length_c   1.000
_cell.angle_alpha   90.00
_cell.angle_beta   90.00
_cell.angle_gamma   90.00
#
_symmetry.space_group_name_H-M   'P 1'
#
loop_
_entity.id
_entity.type
_entity.pdbx_description
1 polymer ?
#
loop_
_entity_poly.entity_id
_entity_poly.type
_entity_poly.pdbx_seq_one_letter_code
_entity_poly.pdbx_strand_id
1 'polypeptide(L)'
;MIIPEKDVLQQMLSQIQEIKAHALQMEARYADAVERTCPRLQPSARNLVHYRALRTFDIRALQRSLGQMGLSRLARAEGHVLASLDTAEAALQSLSNEVPLQLGGTAGLSIPEATTVVRTHTRELLGYRTEGRRARIMVTLPSEAAEDYTMVEALLRAGMNCARINCAHDGPEKWAQMIAHVRKASEALGCRCQVAMDLAGPKIRTGALLPGPAVRRFKPKRDAWGQVVEPARIWIGPQPPVEKGAFHLPATITQVAALQGQPAIWLSDTRARSRELPLSDWSPQGVWAASSRTLYLENGSYLFTSPSMEKAAFAVSGLPAAEAAILLKPGDELAVYRDGRPGQNAQYSLEGEQIALACISCTAPEVFDSVRVGEPVLFDDGKIRAEIVAAEPTHFVAKVQQAKAGGSLLRADKGMNFPESCLQISGLTEKDRADLPFVSAHADVVNLSFVNSAADVDELLQAIDGLGATGQLGVILKIETQAGFDQLPQILLAGMQAYPVGVMIARGDLAVECGWENIGRVQEEIQALCQAAHLPDIWATQVLENLAKKGIPSRAEITDAVMAQRAECVMLNKGPYILDAVRLLDRILKDMEPHQDKSAPLLPPMERAKGE
;
A
#
# COMPACT_ATOMS: atom_id res chain seq x y z
N MET A 1 -45.81 10.31 -11.50
CA MET A 1 -45.45 9.14 -10.66
C MET A 1 -46.24 7.96 -11.20
N ILE A 2 -45.58 6.88 -11.63
CA ILE A 2 -46.30 5.65 -12.02
C ILE A 2 -46.52 4.88 -10.73
N ILE A 3 -47.76 4.81 -10.27
CA ILE A 3 -48.13 4.07 -9.06
C ILE A 3 -48.44 2.62 -9.48
N PRO A 4 -47.73 1.61 -8.95
CA PRO A 4 -48.01 0.20 -9.23
C PRO A 4 -49.40 -0.21 -8.77
N GLU A 5 -49.87 -1.38 -9.22
CA GLU A 5 -51.06 -2.01 -8.67
C GLU A 5 -50.94 -2.20 -7.15
N LYS A 6 -52.07 -2.18 -6.44
CA LYS A 6 -52.10 -2.30 -4.97
C LYS A 6 -51.36 -3.53 -4.46
N ASP A 7 -51.43 -4.64 -5.18
CA ASP A 7 -50.74 -5.89 -4.81
C ASP A 7 -49.21 -5.73 -4.82
N VAL A 8 -48.67 -4.99 -5.79
CA VAL A 8 -47.23 -4.70 -5.87
C VAL A 8 -46.79 -3.79 -4.71
N LEU A 9 -47.60 -2.77 -4.39
CA LEU A 9 -47.34 -1.90 -3.24
C LEU A 9 -47.34 -2.68 -1.92
N GLN A 10 -48.31 -3.59 -1.74
CA GLN A 10 -48.38 -4.46 -0.56
C GLN A 10 -47.19 -5.42 -0.48
N GLN A 11 -46.73 -5.98 -1.61
CA GLN A 11 -45.54 -6.82 -1.65
C GLN A 11 -44.29 -6.04 -1.24
N MET A 12 -44.10 -4.82 -1.76
CA MET A 12 -42.99 -3.95 -1.39
C MET A 12 -43.02 -3.59 0.10
N LEU A 13 -44.21 -3.27 0.62
CA LEU A 13 -44.43 -2.95 2.03
C LEU A 13 -44.08 -4.14 2.93
N SER A 14 -44.58 -5.33 2.60
CA SER A 14 -44.28 -6.58 3.33
C SER A 14 -42.78 -6.87 3.33
N GLN A 15 -42.11 -6.69 2.20
CA GLN A 15 -40.66 -6.91 2.11
C GLN A 15 -39.88 -5.93 3.00
N ILE A 16 -40.25 -4.64 3.01
CA ILE A 16 -39.61 -3.65 3.90
C ILE A 16 -39.83 -3.99 5.37
N GLN A 17 -41.05 -4.39 5.75
CA GLN A 17 -41.38 -4.78 7.12
C GLN A 17 -40.60 -6.03 7.56
N GLU A 18 -40.45 -7.01 6.69
CA GLU A 18 -39.63 -8.20 6.93
C GLU A 18 -38.15 -7.83 7.16
N ILE A 19 -37.58 -6.98 6.32
CA ILE A 19 -36.20 -6.48 6.46
C ILE A 19 -36.03 -5.76 7.81
N LYS A 20 -36.96 -4.88 8.18
CA LYS A 20 -36.92 -4.15 9.45
C LYS A 20 -36.97 -5.10 10.66
N ALA A 21 -37.88 -6.06 10.64
CA ALA A 21 -37.99 -7.06 11.69
C ALA A 21 -36.70 -7.87 11.83
N HIS A 22 -36.09 -8.26 10.70
CA HIS A 22 -34.81 -8.97 10.69
C HIS A 22 -33.66 -8.12 11.24
N ALA A 23 -33.62 -6.82 10.89
CA ALA A 23 -32.61 -5.89 11.42
C ALA A 23 -32.68 -5.74 12.95
N LEU A 24 -33.89 -5.61 13.52
CA LEU A 24 -34.09 -5.54 14.97
C LEU A 24 -33.77 -6.87 15.67
N GLN A 25 -34.10 -8.00 15.07
CA GLN A 25 -33.73 -9.32 15.57
C GLN A 25 -32.20 -9.51 15.58
N MET A 26 -31.53 -9.09 14.51
CA MET A 26 -30.06 -9.11 14.44
C MET A 26 -29.45 -8.19 15.48
N GLU A 27 -29.97 -6.98 15.68
CA GLU A 27 -29.49 -6.08 16.75
C GLU A 27 -29.56 -6.76 18.12
N ALA A 28 -30.68 -7.39 18.47
CA ALA A 28 -30.83 -8.12 19.73
C ALA A 28 -29.81 -9.26 19.87
N ARG A 29 -29.51 -9.99 18.78
CA ARG A 29 -28.50 -11.05 18.77
C ARG A 29 -27.08 -10.52 18.96
N TYR A 30 -26.81 -9.29 18.52
CA TYR A 30 -25.50 -8.64 18.61
C TYR A 30 -25.40 -7.66 19.79
N ALA A 31 -26.36 -7.66 20.73
CA ALA A 31 -26.42 -6.74 21.86
C ALA A 31 -25.10 -6.69 22.65
N ASP A 32 -24.57 -7.86 23.06
CA ASP A 32 -23.30 -7.94 23.80
C ASP A 32 -22.11 -7.37 23.03
N ALA A 33 -22.09 -7.54 21.70
CA ALA A 33 -21.02 -6.99 20.86
C ALA A 33 -21.14 -5.47 20.73
N VAL A 34 -22.37 -4.95 20.61
CA VAL A 34 -22.65 -3.50 20.57
C VAL A 34 -22.32 -2.87 21.92
N GLU A 35 -22.70 -3.48 23.04
CA GLU A 35 -22.45 -2.96 24.39
C GLU A 35 -20.96 -2.87 24.73
N ARG A 36 -20.14 -3.80 24.21
CA ARG A 36 -18.68 -3.73 24.35
C ARG A 36 -18.04 -2.55 23.60
N THR A 37 -18.69 -2.03 22.56
CA THR A 37 -18.18 -0.84 21.86
C THR A 37 -18.20 0.38 22.76
N CYS A 38 -17.32 1.36 22.51
CA CYS A 38 -17.33 2.58 23.27
C CYS A 38 -18.70 3.30 23.14
N PRO A 39 -19.23 3.93 24.20
CA PRO A 39 -20.59 4.49 24.19
C PRO A 39 -20.87 5.46 23.03
N ARG A 40 -19.83 6.16 22.55
CA ARG A 40 -19.92 7.09 21.43
C ARG A 40 -20.19 6.42 20.08
N LEU A 41 -19.73 5.18 19.89
CA LEU A 41 -19.87 4.42 18.65
C LEU A 41 -21.04 3.43 18.68
N GLN A 42 -21.75 3.27 19.80
CA GLN A 42 -22.89 2.35 19.88
C GLN A 42 -23.99 2.60 18.83
N PRO A 43 -24.40 3.84 18.51
CA PRO A 43 -25.35 4.08 17.42
C PRO A 43 -24.83 3.59 16.05
N SER A 44 -23.53 3.75 15.82
CA SER A 44 -22.86 3.29 14.60
C SER A 44 -22.72 1.77 14.54
N ALA A 45 -22.42 1.13 15.68
CA ALA A 45 -22.38 -0.32 15.81
C ALA A 45 -23.74 -0.96 15.52
N ARG A 46 -24.83 -0.39 16.05
CA ARG A 46 -26.20 -0.82 15.74
C ARG A 46 -26.51 -0.70 14.25
N ASN A 47 -26.21 0.45 13.64
CA ASN A 47 -26.46 0.66 12.22
C ASN A 47 -25.64 -0.28 11.32
N LEU A 48 -24.40 -0.62 11.70
CA LEU A 48 -23.61 -1.67 11.02
C LEU A 48 -24.33 -3.02 11.03
N VAL A 49 -24.89 -3.41 12.19
CA VAL A 49 -25.69 -4.65 12.32
C VAL A 49 -26.93 -4.59 11.45
N HIS A 50 -27.65 -3.45 11.43
CA HIS A 50 -28.82 -3.24 10.56
C HIS A 50 -28.46 -3.33 9.07
N TYR A 51 -27.33 -2.76 8.65
CA TYR A 51 -26.89 -2.83 7.27
C TYR A 51 -26.55 -4.26 6.87
N ARG A 52 -25.89 -5.01 7.76
CA ARG A 52 -25.62 -6.42 7.52
C ARG A 52 -26.92 -7.21 7.37
N ALA A 53 -27.94 -6.91 8.18
CA ALA A 53 -29.26 -7.51 8.05
C ALA A 53 -29.89 -7.19 6.68
N LEU A 54 -29.89 -5.92 6.25
CA LEU A 54 -30.39 -5.51 4.94
C LEU A 54 -29.71 -6.28 3.80
N ARG A 55 -28.39 -6.49 3.89
CA ARG A 55 -27.60 -7.16 2.86
C ARG A 55 -27.79 -8.69 2.80
N THR A 56 -28.56 -9.29 3.72
CA THR A 56 -28.99 -10.68 3.59
C THR A 56 -30.14 -10.88 2.59
N PHE A 57 -30.81 -9.79 2.19
CA PHE A 57 -31.92 -9.80 1.24
C PHE A 57 -31.47 -9.36 -0.16
N ASP A 58 -32.01 -10.00 -1.21
CA ASP A 58 -31.93 -9.45 -2.57
C ASP A 58 -33.01 -8.38 -2.77
N ILE A 59 -32.62 -7.13 -2.54
CA ILE A 59 -33.53 -5.98 -2.65
C ILE A 59 -33.58 -5.38 -4.06
N ARG A 60 -32.90 -5.95 -5.08
CA ARG A 60 -32.78 -5.30 -6.40
C ARG A 60 -34.13 -5.08 -7.07
N ALA A 61 -35.08 -6.00 -6.88
CA ALA A 61 -36.46 -5.83 -7.35
C ALA A 61 -37.14 -4.63 -6.67
N LEU A 62 -37.07 -4.57 -5.34
CA LEU A 62 -37.58 -3.44 -4.54
C LEU A 62 -36.98 -2.10 -4.99
N GLN A 63 -35.66 -2.05 -5.19
CA GLN A 63 -34.96 -0.84 -5.64
C GLN A 63 -35.43 -0.37 -7.02
N ARG A 64 -35.66 -1.30 -7.97
CA ARG A 64 -36.20 -0.97 -9.29
C ARG A 64 -37.61 -0.40 -9.18
N SER A 65 -38.48 -1.04 -8.40
CA SER A 65 -39.86 -0.60 -8.20
C SER A 65 -39.93 0.78 -7.53
N LEU A 66 -39.19 0.99 -6.43
CA LEU A 66 -39.07 2.31 -5.78
C LEU A 66 -38.59 3.38 -6.78
N GLY A 67 -37.58 3.05 -7.58
CA GLY A 67 -37.04 3.95 -8.59
C GLY A 67 -38.02 4.29 -9.72
N GLN A 68 -38.85 3.35 -10.17
CA GLN A 68 -39.91 3.59 -11.17
C GLN A 68 -41.00 4.53 -10.64
N MET A 69 -41.21 4.52 -9.33
CA MET A 69 -42.09 5.46 -8.63
C MET A 69 -41.43 6.84 -8.39
N GLY A 70 -40.14 6.99 -8.71
CA GLY A 70 -39.38 8.21 -8.40
C GLY A 70 -39.04 8.35 -6.91
N LEU A 71 -39.19 7.28 -6.12
CA LEU A 71 -38.77 7.22 -4.72
C LEU A 71 -37.27 6.89 -4.62
N SER A 72 -36.69 7.11 -3.44
CA SER A 72 -35.32 6.70 -3.15
C SER A 72 -35.18 5.19 -3.31
N ARG A 73 -34.17 4.74 -4.06
CA ARG A 73 -33.87 3.32 -4.28
C ARG A 73 -33.17 2.64 -3.09
N LEU A 74 -33.16 3.27 -1.91
CA LEU A 74 -32.35 2.84 -0.76
C LEU A 74 -30.85 2.67 -1.10
N ALA A 75 -30.38 3.27 -2.20
CA ALA A 75 -29.03 3.10 -2.73
C ALA A 75 -27.94 3.82 -1.90
N ARG A 76 -28.35 4.52 -0.84
CA ARG A 76 -27.49 5.22 0.12
C ARG A 76 -27.91 4.96 1.56
N ALA A 77 -28.62 3.85 1.80
CA ALA A 77 -29.19 3.54 3.11
C ALA A 77 -28.13 3.06 4.12
N GLU A 78 -26.90 2.81 3.69
CA GLU A 78 -25.77 2.27 4.47
C GLU A 78 -25.70 2.89 5.86
N GLY A 79 -25.61 4.22 5.94
CA GLY A 79 -25.41 4.95 7.19
C GLY A 79 -26.67 5.21 8.02
N HIS A 80 -27.85 4.78 7.58
CA HIS A 80 -29.11 5.15 8.23
C HIS A 80 -30.23 4.19 7.81
N VAL A 81 -30.00 2.89 8.04
CA VAL A 81 -30.78 1.80 7.46
C VAL A 81 -32.24 1.85 7.90
N LEU A 82 -32.48 1.83 9.22
CA LEU A 82 -33.84 1.85 9.75
C LEU A 82 -34.59 3.13 9.36
N ALA A 83 -33.97 4.30 9.45
CA ALA A 83 -34.60 5.56 9.04
C ALA A 83 -34.98 5.57 7.54
N SER A 84 -34.18 4.94 6.69
CA SER A 84 -34.49 4.82 5.25
C SER A 84 -35.64 3.86 4.98
N LEU A 85 -35.68 2.73 5.70
CA LEU A 85 -36.76 1.75 5.61
C LEU A 85 -38.06 2.34 6.15
N ASP A 86 -38.03 3.05 7.29
CA ASP A 86 -39.17 3.76 7.86
C ASP A 86 -39.75 4.80 6.89
N THR A 87 -38.86 5.57 6.25
CA THR A 87 -39.27 6.58 5.25
C THR A 87 -39.91 5.93 4.01
N ALA A 88 -39.31 4.83 3.52
CA ALA A 88 -39.83 4.10 2.37
C ALA A 88 -41.19 3.43 2.70
N GLU A 89 -41.32 2.82 3.88
CA GLU A 89 -42.57 2.25 4.38
C GLU A 89 -43.66 3.31 4.47
N ALA A 90 -43.39 4.46 5.11
CA ALA A 90 -44.36 5.54 5.24
C ALA A 90 -44.82 6.05 3.86
N ALA A 91 -43.89 6.19 2.91
CA ALA A 91 -44.22 6.61 1.54
C ALA A 91 -45.12 5.59 0.83
N LEU A 92 -44.83 4.29 0.95
CA LEU A 92 -45.65 3.23 0.34
C LEU A 92 -47.03 3.12 1.00
N GLN A 93 -47.13 3.27 2.32
CA GLN A 93 -48.41 3.29 3.04
C GLN A 93 -49.26 4.49 2.63
N SER A 94 -48.67 5.67 2.53
CA SER A 94 -49.33 6.89 2.06
C SER A 94 -49.89 6.70 0.65
N LEU A 95 -49.11 6.10 -0.26
CA LEU A 95 -49.56 5.82 -1.63
C LEU A 95 -50.61 4.70 -1.71
N SER A 96 -50.54 3.70 -0.83
CA SER A 96 -51.48 2.56 -0.85
C SER A 96 -52.86 2.92 -0.28
N ASN A 97 -52.88 3.76 0.75
CA ASN A 97 -54.09 4.12 1.50
C ASN A 97 -54.63 5.51 1.14
N GLU A 98 -53.97 6.23 0.23
CA GLU A 98 -54.32 7.62 -0.15
C GLU A 98 -54.39 8.57 1.05
N VAL A 99 -53.57 8.32 2.07
CA VAL A 99 -53.47 9.14 3.29
C VAL A 99 -52.22 10.02 3.26
N PRO A 100 -52.21 11.17 3.94
CA PRO A 100 -51.01 11.99 4.08
C PRO A 100 -49.84 11.19 4.67
N LEU A 101 -48.62 11.48 4.19
CA LEU A 101 -47.40 10.88 4.72
C LEU A 101 -47.27 11.18 6.22
N GLN A 102 -47.22 10.12 7.03
CA GLN A 102 -46.95 10.21 8.46
C GLN A 102 -45.64 9.49 8.75
N LEU A 103 -44.61 10.25 9.12
CA LEU A 103 -43.36 9.68 9.62
C LEU A 103 -43.55 9.38 11.11
N GLY A 104 -43.40 8.11 11.49
CA GLY A 104 -43.22 7.73 12.89
C GLY A 104 -41.86 8.19 13.42
N GLY A 105 -41.65 8.11 14.73
CA GLY A 105 -40.31 8.28 15.30
C GLY A 105 -39.37 7.19 14.77
N THR A 106 -38.23 7.57 14.21
CA THR A 106 -37.24 6.61 13.69
C THR A 106 -36.43 6.03 14.84
N ALA A 107 -36.33 4.70 14.92
CA ALA A 107 -35.55 4.03 15.95
C ALA A 107 -34.02 4.14 15.71
N GLY A 108 -33.59 4.54 14.52
CA GLY A 108 -32.18 4.69 14.13
C GLY A 108 -31.77 6.13 13.79
N LEU A 109 -30.49 6.30 13.46
CA LEU A 109 -29.91 7.58 13.02
C LEU A 109 -30.61 8.07 11.75
N SER A 110 -31.02 9.34 11.75
CA SER A 110 -31.47 10.04 10.55
C SER A 110 -30.32 10.33 9.59
N ILE A 111 -30.65 10.70 8.35
CA ILE A 111 -29.66 11.05 7.31
C ILE A 111 -28.74 12.22 7.73
N PRO A 112 -29.24 13.33 8.29
CA PRO A 112 -28.39 14.43 8.75
C PRO A 112 -27.50 14.05 9.95
N GLU A 113 -28.01 13.22 10.85
CA GLU A 113 -27.25 12.74 12.01
C GLU A 113 -26.11 11.83 11.56
N ALA A 114 -26.38 10.83 10.71
CA ALA A 114 -25.37 9.93 10.15
C ALA A 114 -24.23 10.71 9.45
N THR A 115 -24.59 11.74 8.67
CA THR A 115 -23.63 12.61 7.99
C THR A 115 -22.75 13.38 8.99
N THR A 116 -23.35 13.86 10.08
CA THR A 116 -22.65 14.59 11.14
C THR A 116 -21.74 13.68 11.95
N VAL A 117 -22.17 12.45 12.23
CA VAL A 117 -21.39 11.41 12.93
C VAL A 117 -20.13 11.08 12.14
N VAL A 118 -20.26 10.70 10.86
CA VAL A 118 -19.10 10.39 9.99
C VAL A 118 -18.12 11.57 9.93
N ARG A 119 -18.61 12.79 9.73
CA ARG A 119 -17.77 14.00 9.68
C ARG A 119 -17.00 14.22 10.98
N THR A 120 -17.63 13.94 12.12
CA THR A 120 -17.02 14.05 13.45
C THR A 120 -15.93 13.00 13.62
N HIS A 121 -16.24 11.72 13.37
CA HIS A 121 -15.27 10.63 13.48
C HIS A 121 -14.06 10.85 12.56
N THR A 122 -14.31 11.30 11.32
CA THR A 122 -13.26 11.66 10.36
C THR A 122 -12.35 12.76 10.91
N ARG A 123 -12.92 13.81 11.52
CA ARG A 123 -12.13 14.92 12.07
C ARG A 123 -11.27 14.46 13.26
N GLU A 124 -11.83 13.68 14.17
CA GLU A 124 -11.10 13.21 15.34
C GLU A 124 -9.95 12.28 14.94
N LEU A 125 -10.16 11.38 13.97
CA LEU A 125 -9.11 10.45 13.51
C LEU A 125 -8.08 11.11 12.58
N LEU A 126 -8.53 11.81 11.55
CA LEU A 126 -7.69 12.24 10.41
C LEU A 126 -7.42 13.75 10.38
N GLY A 127 -7.95 14.49 11.36
CA GLY A 127 -7.77 15.93 11.46
C GLY A 127 -8.73 16.75 10.58
N TYR A 128 -8.47 18.05 10.54
CA TYR A 128 -9.30 19.00 9.81
C TYR A 128 -9.15 18.83 8.29
N ARG A 129 -10.25 19.08 7.57
CA ARG A 129 -10.21 19.13 6.10
C ARG A 129 -9.59 20.43 5.64
N THR A 130 -9.03 20.40 4.43
CA THR A 130 -8.68 21.61 3.68
C THR A 130 -9.94 22.24 3.11
N GLU A 131 -10.00 23.57 3.04
CA GLU A 131 -11.10 24.27 2.40
C GLU A 131 -11.27 23.85 0.93
N GLY A 132 -12.51 23.73 0.47
CA GLY A 132 -12.85 23.32 -0.90
C GLY A 132 -12.87 21.81 -1.15
N ARG A 133 -12.53 20.96 -0.18
CA ARG A 133 -12.68 19.49 -0.31
C ARG A 133 -13.04 18.80 1.00
N ARG A 134 -13.82 17.72 0.94
CA ARG A 134 -14.15 16.87 2.10
C ARG A 134 -13.05 15.87 2.43
N ALA A 135 -12.51 15.20 1.42
CA ALA A 135 -11.50 14.15 1.59
C ALA A 135 -10.19 14.76 2.08
N ARG A 136 -9.51 14.08 3.02
CA ARG A 136 -8.16 14.42 3.50
C ARG A 136 -7.10 13.82 2.56
N ILE A 137 -5.88 14.36 2.61
CA ILE A 137 -4.72 13.76 1.96
C ILE A 137 -3.77 13.26 3.06
N MET A 138 -3.52 11.95 3.08
CA MET A 138 -2.50 11.32 3.88
C MET A 138 -1.26 11.09 3.01
N VAL A 139 -0.07 11.45 3.49
CA VAL A 139 1.17 11.26 2.73
C VAL A 139 2.15 10.44 3.55
N THR A 140 2.68 9.39 2.93
CA THR A 140 3.78 8.62 3.51
C THR A 140 5.07 9.42 3.44
N LEU A 141 5.67 9.73 4.59
CA LEU A 141 6.91 10.48 4.63
C LEU A 141 8.09 9.62 4.15
N PRO A 142 8.94 10.15 3.24
CA PRO A 142 10.20 9.51 2.90
C PRO A 142 11.22 9.66 4.04
N SER A 143 12.28 8.85 4.03
CA SER A 143 13.29 8.84 5.09
C SER A 143 14.02 10.19 5.20
N GLU A 144 14.15 10.88 4.06
CA GLU A 144 14.70 12.22 3.90
C GLU A 144 13.91 13.29 4.68
N ALA A 145 12.62 13.05 4.99
CA ALA A 145 11.81 13.97 5.79
C ALA A 145 12.31 14.12 7.24
N ALA A 146 13.12 13.17 7.73
CA ALA A 146 13.80 13.28 9.02
C ALA A 146 14.90 14.36 9.02
N GLU A 147 15.45 14.69 7.85
CA GLU A 147 16.57 15.62 7.70
C GLU A 147 16.16 16.92 6.97
N ASP A 148 15.07 16.88 6.20
CA ASP A 148 14.57 18.00 5.40
C ASP A 148 13.24 18.55 5.92
N TYR A 149 13.32 19.53 6.81
CA TYR A 149 12.16 20.29 7.29
C TYR A 149 11.41 20.99 6.15
N THR A 150 12.11 21.49 5.13
CA THR A 150 11.50 22.28 4.06
C THR A 150 10.60 21.44 3.17
N MET A 151 10.96 20.17 2.97
CA MET A 151 10.10 19.19 2.31
C MET A 151 8.79 18.99 3.07
N VAL A 152 8.85 18.80 4.38
CA VAL A 152 7.67 18.60 5.22
C VAL A 152 6.77 19.84 5.17
N GLU A 153 7.33 21.04 5.35
CA GLU A 153 6.57 22.28 5.24
C GLU A 153 5.88 22.44 3.87
N ALA A 154 6.59 22.12 2.78
CA ALA A 154 6.05 22.17 1.43
C ALA A 154 4.87 21.21 1.23
N LEU A 155 4.92 20.00 1.83
CA LEU A 155 3.82 19.03 1.78
C LEU A 155 2.57 19.54 2.49
N LEU A 156 2.72 20.15 3.68
CA LEU A 156 1.59 20.75 4.40
C LEU A 156 0.99 21.90 3.59
N ARG A 157 1.82 22.81 3.05
CA ARG A 157 1.35 23.91 2.19
C ARG A 157 0.64 23.41 0.92
N ALA A 158 1.05 22.27 0.38
CA ALA A 158 0.43 21.68 -0.80
C ALA A 158 -0.92 21.00 -0.52
N GLY A 159 -1.26 20.76 0.74
CA GLY A 159 -2.56 20.20 1.14
C GLY A 159 -2.50 18.88 1.92
N MET A 160 -1.34 18.42 2.38
CA MET A 160 -1.29 17.27 3.29
C MET A 160 -2.06 17.56 4.60
N ASN A 161 -2.94 16.65 5.00
CA ASN A 161 -3.69 16.73 6.27
C ASN A 161 -3.19 15.75 7.33
N CYS A 162 -2.60 14.63 6.89
CA CYS A 162 -2.06 13.60 7.76
C CYS A 162 -0.72 13.09 7.23
N ALA A 163 0.28 13.03 8.10
CA ALA A 163 1.58 12.45 7.82
C ALA A 163 1.58 10.99 8.27
N ARG A 164 1.89 10.07 7.35
CA ARG A 164 2.08 8.64 7.64
C ARG A 164 3.56 8.33 7.77
N ILE A 165 3.96 7.67 8.86
CA ILE A 165 5.30 7.11 9.07
C ILE A 165 5.16 5.58 9.03
N ASN A 166 5.97 4.91 8.22
CA ASN A 166 5.93 3.45 8.08
C ASN A 166 7.02 2.80 8.94
N CYS A 167 6.64 2.10 10.00
CA CYS A 167 7.54 1.50 10.98
C CYS A 167 8.26 0.24 10.46
N ALA A 168 7.88 -0.29 9.29
CA ALA A 168 8.65 -1.33 8.60
C ALA A 168 10.03 -0.83 8.10
N HIS A 169 10.26 0.49 8.12
CA HIS A 169 11.49 1.13 7.70
C HIS A 169 11.96 2.17 8.72
N ASP A 170 13.24 2.51 8.66
CA ASP A 170 13.88 3.45 9.59
C ASP A 170 13.74 3.01 11.06
N GLY A 171 13.90 3.93 12.01
CA GLY A 171 13.82 3.63 13.44
C GLY A 171 13.45 4.86 14.27
N PRO A 172 13.30 4.70 15.61
CA PRO A 172 12.77 5.71 16.52
C PRO A 172 13.40 7.10 16.39
N GLU A 173 14.72 7.17 16.20
CA GLU A 173 15.45 8.44 16.03
C GLU A 173 14.92 9.23 14.83
N LYS A 174 14.84 8.60 13.66
CA LYS A 174 14.33 9.26 12.45
C LYS A 174 12.83 9.55 12.55
N TRP A 175 12.05 8.65 13.12
CA TRP A 175 10.62 8.87 13.33
C TRP A 175 10.38 10.10 14.22
N ALA A 176 11.14 10.25 15.30
CA ALA A 176 11.05 11.41 16.18
C ALA A 176 11.35 12.73 15.44
N GLN A 177 12.36 12.73 14.56
CA GLN A 177 12.67 13.91 13.74
C GLN A 177 11.58 14.24 12.73
N MET A 178 11.02 13.23 12.04
CA MET A 178 9.88 13.44 11.15
C MET A 178 8.70 14.05 11.90
N ILE A 179 8.39 13.53 13.09
CA ILE A 179 7.31 14.04 13.95
C ILE A 179 7.60 15.49 14.35
N ALA A 180 8.81 15.80 14.80
CA ALA A 180 9.22 17.15 15.17
C ALA A 180 9.06 18.13 14.00
N HIS A 181 9.47 17.75 12.79
CA HIS A 181 9.27 18.55 11.58
C HIS A 181 7.79 18.76 11.25
N VAL A 182 6.95 17.71 11.35
CA VAL A 182 5.49 17.83 11.11
C VAL A 182 4.85 18.78 12.11
N ARG A 183 5.16 18.65 13.41
CA ARG A 183 4.60 19.53 14.45
C ARG A 183 5.06 20.97 14.28
N LYS A 184 6.36 21.18 14.05
CA LYS A 184 6.94 22.52 13.79
C LYS A 184 6.31 23.18 12.56
N ALA A 185 6.16 22.45 11.46
CA ALA A 185 5.55 22.98 10.24
C ALA A 185 4.05 23.26 10.43
N SER A 186 3.35 22.41 11.18
CA SER A 186 1.92 22.61 11.52
C SER A 186 1.72 23.92 12.29
N GLU A 187 2.55 24.15 13.31
CA GLU A 187 2.53 25.39 14.11
C GLU A 187 2.84 26.61 13.24
N ALA A 188 3.90 26.57 12.43
CA ALA A 188 4.31 27.70 11.58
C ALA A 188 3.24 28.09 10.54
N LEU A 189 2.42 27.11 10.10
CA LEU A 189 1.36 27.31 9.11
C LEU A 189 -0.02 27.56 9.74
N GLY A 190 -0.14 27.50 11.07
CA GLY A 190 -1.43 27.61 11.75
C GLY A 190 -2.41 26.50 11.38
N CYS A 191 -1.91 25.31 11.03
CA CYS A 191 -2.73 24.15 10.69
C CYS A 191 -2.45 22.99 11.67
N ARG A 192 -3.29 21.94 11.63
CA ARG A 192 -3.10 20.73 12.45
C ARG A 192 -2.98 19.53 11.53
N CYS A 193 -1.78 18.96 11.44
CA CYS A 193 -1.51 17.71 10.75
C CYS A 193 -1.45 16.55 11.75
N GLN A 194 -2.25 15.50 11.53
CA GLN A 194 -2.17 14.27 12.34
C GLN A 194 -0.97 13.43 11.91
N VAL A 195 -0.31 12.79 12.87
CA VAL A 195 0.75 11.81 12.65
C VAL A 195 0.17 10.41 12.85
N ALA A 196 0.11 9.63 11.76
CA ALA A 196 -0.27 8.23 11.77
C ALA A 196 0.98 7.34 11.64
N MET A 197 1.21 6.44 12.60
CA MET A 197 2.33 5.49 12.55
C MET A 197 1.83 4.10 12.21
N ASP A 198 2.37 3.53 11.13
CA ASP A 198 1.95 2.26 10.57
C ASP A 198 2.86 1.14 11.04
N LEU A 199 2.33 0.25 11.88
CA LEU A 199 3.05 -0.92 12.38
C LEU A 199 3.45 -1.83 11.23
N ALA A 200 4.58 -2.52 11.37
CA ALA A 200 5.14 -3.31 10.29
C ALA A 200 4.22 -4.50 9.94
N GLY A 201 3.66 -5.12 10.98
CA GLY A 201 2.82 -6.30 10.86
C GLY A 201 3.58 -7.52 10.33
N PRO A 202 2.91 -8.67 10.24
CA PRO A 202 3.54 -9.93 9.88
C PRO A 202 3.66 -10.14 8.37
N LYS A 203 4.20 -9.15 7.63
CA LYS A 203 4.37 -9.28 6.19
C LYS A 203 5.36 -10.38 5.85
N ILE A 204 4.89 -11.39 5.11
CA ILE A 204 5.72 -12.52 4.69
C ILE A 204 6.59 -12.11 3.51
N ARG A 205 7.87 -12.44 3.57
CA ARG A 205 8.84 -12.06 2.56
C ARG A 205 9.78 -13.20 2.21
N THR A 206 10.38 -13.09 1.04
CA THR A 206 11.55 -13.89 0.67
C THR A 206 12.77 -13.48 1.49
N GLY A 207 13.56 -14.44 1.94
CA GLY A 207 14.80 -14.21 2.67
C GLY A 207 15.96 -13.73 1.78
N ALA A 208 17.17 -13.77 2.34
CA ALA A 208 18.37 -13.29 1.66
C ALA A 208 18.73 -14.14 0.43
N LEU A 209 19.48 -13.55 -0.49
CA LEU A 209 20.07 -14.26 -1.64
C LEU A 209 21.59 -14.31 -1.49
N LEU A 210 22.23 -15.33 -2.06
CA LEU A 210 23.69 -15.31 -2.21
C LEU A 210 24.10 -14.10 -3.04
N PRO A 211 25.16 -13.37 -2.66
CA PRO A 211 25.65 -12.24 -3.45
C PRO A 211 25.89 -12.63 -4.90
N GLY A 212 25.48 -11.78 -5.83
CA GLY A 212 25.83 -11.95 -7.22
C GLY A 212 27.34 -11.80 -7.44
N PRO A 213 27.84 -12.12 -8.65
CA PRO A 213 29.24 -11.91 -8.96
C PRO A 213 29.61 -10.43 -8.76
N ALA A 214 30.78 -10.17 -8.17
CA ALA A 214 31.31 -8.82 -7.98
C ALA A 214 31.90 -8.26 -9.28
N VAL A 215 31.05 -8.20 -10.31
CA VAL A 215 31.37 -7.74 -11.65
C VAL A 215 30.67 -6.41 -11.92
N ARG A 216 31.41 -5.40 -12.36
CA ARG A 216 30.87 -4.10 -12.74
C ARG A 216 30.96 -3.88 -14.24
N ARG A 217 29.82 -3.51 -14.83
CA ARG A 217 29.73 -3.09 -16.24
C ARG A 217 29.86 -1.58 -16.36
N PHE A 218 30.89 -1.13 -17.07
CA PHE A 218 31.11 0.27 -17.46
C PHE A 218 30.71 0.42 -18.92
N LYS A 219 29.72 1.27 -19.21
CA LYS A 219 29.16 1.40 -20.56
C LYS A 219 29.19 2.86 -21.06
N PRO A 220 29.67 3.11 -22.28
CA PRO A 220 29.52 4.42 -22.91
C PRO A 220 28.07 4.66 -23.32
N LYS A 221 27.69 5.92 -23.47
CA LYS A 221 26.42 6.33 -24.06
C LYS A 221 26.56 6.33 -25.58
N ARG A 222 25.61 5.71 -26.27
CA ARG A 222 25.58 5.62 -27.72
C ARG A 222 24.29 6.20 -28.27
N ASP A 223 24.37 6.78 -29.46
CA ASP A 223 23.18 7.21 -30.21
C ASP A 223 22.45 6.00 -30.83
N ALA A 224 21.36 6.27 -31.56
CA ALA A 224 20.58 5.26 -32.26
C ALA A 224 21.38 4.52 -33.35
N TRP A 225 22.47 5.12 -33.87
CA TRP A 225 23.37 4.53 -34.85
C TRP A 225 24.50 3.71 -34.22
N GLY A 226 24.56 3.66 -32.88
CA GLY A 226 25.59 2.94 -32.13
C GLY A 226 26.92 3.70 -32.01
N GLN A 227 26.98 4.97 -32.45
CA GLN A 227 28.15 5.83 -32.29
C GLN A 227 28.24 6.32 -30.85
N VAL A 228 29.47 6.41 -30.32
CA VAL A 228 29.70 6.87 -28.95
C VAL A 228 29.49 8.38 -28.89
N VAL A 229 28.45 8.80 -28.17
CA VAL A 229 28.17 10.21 -27.88
C VAL A 229 28.92 10.64 -26.63
N GLU A 230 29.04 9.74 -25.67
CA GLU A 230 29.72 10.01 -24.40
C GLU A 230 30.48 8.76 -23.95
N PRO A 231 31.80 8.84 -23.71
CA PRO A 231 32.54 7.71 -23.17
C PRO A 231 32.08 7.38 -21.76
N ALA A 232 32.27 6.13 -21.34
CA ALA A 232 32.10 5.77 -19.93
C ALA A 232 33.15 6.51 -19.11
N ARG A 233 32.73 7.46 -18.26
CA ARG A 233 33.60 8.15 -17.31
C ARG A 233 33.71 7.32 -16.03
N ILE A 234 34.94 6.98 -15.65
CA ILE A 234 35.25 6.07 -14.54
C ILE A 234 36.16 6.81 -13.56
N TRP A 235 35.64 7.11 -12.37
CA TRP A 235 36.42 7.65 -11.28
C TRP A 235 37.19 6.53 -10.58
N ILE A 236 38.50 6.67 -10.47
CA ILE A 236 39.39 5.74 -9.74
C ILE A 236 39.84 6.44 -8.47
N GLY A 237 39.31 6.01 -7.32
CA GLY A 237 39.58 6.65 -6.03
C GLY A 237 38.89 5.95 -4.86
N PRO A 238 39.14 6.38 -3.61
CA PRO A 238 38.66 5.68 -2.42
C PRO A 238 37.16 5.89 -2.18
N GLN A 239 36.65 7.05 -2.56
CA GLN A 239 35.23 7.42 -2.43
C GLN A 239 34.60 7.63 -3.80
N PRO A 240 33.29 7.33 -3.96
CA PRO A 240 32.58 7.56 -5.20
C PRO A 240 32.50 9.07 -5.55
N PRO A 241 32.42 9.43 -6.84
CA PRO A 241 32.34 10.82 -7.25
C PRO A 241 30.96 11.41 -6.96
N VAL A 242 30.90 12.72 -6.74
CA VAL A 242 29.63 13.47 -6.61
C VAL A 242 28.89 13.57 -7.95
N GLU A 243 29.61 13.44 -9.07
CA GLU A 243 29.07 13.56 -10.42
C GLU A 243 28.07 12.45 -10.75
N LYS A 244 26.81 12.83 -11.03
CA LYS A 244 25.75 11.89 -11.44
C LYS A 244 26.07 11.28 -12.80
N GLY A 245 26.01 9.94 -12.89
CA GLY A 245 26.21 9.20 -14.14
C GLY A 245 27.64 8.70 -14.35
N ALA A 246 28.60 9.18 -13.54
CA ALA A 246 29.94 8.61 -13.49
C ALA A 246 29.95 7.21 -12.86
N PHE A 247 30.85 6.37 -13.33
CA PHE A 247 31.15 5.09 -12.68
C PHE A 247 32.26 5.26 -11.64
N HIS A 248 32.27 4.38 -10.63
CA HIS A 248 33.31 4.33 -9.61
C HIS A 248 34.06 3.01 -9.66
N LEU A 249 35.38 3.09 -9.65
CA LEU A 249 36.31 1.98 -9.47
C LEU A 249 37.09 2.23 -8.16
N PRO A 250 36.76 1.50 -7.07
CA PRO A 250 37.40 1.71 -5.79
C PRO A 250 38.91 1.47 -5.85
N ALA A 251 39.68 2.41 -5.32
CA ALA A 251 41.13 2.33 -5.21
C ALA A 251 41.63 3.11 -3.99
N THR A 252 42.66 2.62 -3.31
CA THR A 252 43.30 3.35 -2.22
C THR A 252 44.13 4.52 -2.76
N ILE A 253 44.45 5.50 -1.92
CA ILE A 253 45.30 6.63 -2.30
C ILE A 253 46.67 6.13 -2.80
N THR A 254 47.22 5.09 -2.19
CA THR A 254 48.48 4.45 -2.64
C THR A 254 48.36 3.82 -4.03
N GLN A 255 47.22 3.19 -4.34
CA GLN A 255 46.96 2.63 -5.67
C GLN A 255 46.79 3.73 -6.73
N VAL A 256 46.12 4.83 -6.38
CA VAL A 256 46.02 6.02 -7.26
C VAL A 256 47.41 6.62 -7.52
N ALA A 257 48.25 6.74 -6.49
CA ALA A 257 49.63 7.23 -6.62
C ALA A 257 50.48 6.36 -7.56
N ALA A 258 50.24 5.04 -7.60
CA ALA A 258 50.93 4.13 -8.52
C ALA A 258 50.57 4.38 -10.00
N LEU A 259 49.46 5.06 -10.28
CA LEU A 259 49.06 5.47 -11.63
C LEU A 259 49.60 6.85 -12.01
N GLN A 260 50.15 7.61 -11.05
CA GLN A 260 50.46 9.03 -11.23
C GLN A 260 51.42 9.27 -12.40
N GLY A 261 51.06 10.22 -13.27
CA GLY A 261 51.86 10.60 -14.43
C GLY A 261 51.72 9.68 -15.65
N GLN A 262 50.90 8.62 -15.56
CA GLN A 262 50.62 7.74 -16.70
C GLN A 262 49.55 8.35 -17.62
N PRO A 263 49.70 8.28 -18.95
CA PRO A 263 48.72 8.83 -19.90
C PRO A 263 47.45 7.96 -20.01
N ALA A 264 47.58 6.66 -19.70
CA ALA A 264 46.50 5.69 -19.76
C ALA A 264 46.78 4.51 -18.83
N ILE A 265 45.77 3.67 -18.63
CA ILE A 265 45.90 2.34 -18.03
C ILE A 265 45.42 1.27 -18.99
N TRP A 266 46.00 0.09 -18.87
CA TRP A 266 45.68 -1.08 -19.65
C TRP A 266 45.11 -2.18 -18.74
N LEU A 267 44.21 -2.98 -19.28
CA LEU A 267 43.63 -4.13 -18.57
C LEU A 267 43.07 -5.16 -19.55
N SER A 268 42.83 -6.37 -19.06
CA SER A 268 41.97 -7.34 -19.73
C SER A 268 40.63 -7.42 -19.00
N ASP A 269 39.53 -7.29 -19.74
CA ASP A 269 38.19 -7.42 -19.17
C ASP A 269 37.83 -8.90 -18.90
N THR A 270 36.73 -9.16 -18.18
CA THR A 270 36.29 -10.54 -17.84
C THR A 270 35.91 -11.40 -19.06
N ARG A 271 35.92 -10.82 -20.28
CA ARG A 271 35.72 -11.52 -21.55
C ARG A 271 37.02 -11.70 -22.31
N ALA A 272 38.16 -11.61 -21.60
CA ALA A 272 39.52 -11.68 -22.14
C ALA A 272 39.81 -10.64 -23.24
N ARG A 273 39.16 -9.47 -23.21
CA ARG A 273 39.42 -8.41 -24.20
C ARG A 273 40.27 -7.29 -23.59
N SER A 274 41.42 -7.03 -24.22
CA SER A 274 42.31 -5.92 -23.87
C SER A 274 41.64 -4.55 -24.05
N ARG A 275 41.88 -3.63 -23.11
CA ARG A 275 41.39 -2.25 -23.11
C ARG A 275 42.50 -1.30 -22.71
N GLU A 276 42.51 -0.15 -23.37
CA GLU A 276 43.24 1.05 -22.99
C GLU A 276 42.22 2.08 -22.49
N LEU A 277 42.49 2.67 -21.33
CA LEU A 277 41.67 3.71 -20.72
C LEU A 277 42.54 4.95 -20.51
N PRO A 278 42.40 6.00 -21.33
CA PRO A 278 43.11 7.25 -21.10
C PRO A 278 42.74 7.86 -19.74
N LEU A 279 43.74 8.42 -19.07
CA LEU A 279 43.58 9.09 -17.77
C LEU A 279 43.50 10.62 -17.94
N SER A 280 42.63 11.26 -17.17
CA SER A 280 42.46 12.72 -17.14
C SER A 280 42.14 13.22 -15.73
N ASP A 281 42.16 14.56 -15.55
CA ASP A 281 41.56 15.25 -14.41
C ASP A 281 42.00 14.71 -13.02
N TRP A 282 43.31 14.71 -12.80
CA TRP A 282 43.93 14.24 -11.55
C TRP A 282 43.56 15.11 -10.35
N SER A 283 43.35 14.46 -9.20
CA SER A 283 43.23 15.14 -7.90
C SER A 283 43.92 14.33 -6.79
N PRO A 284 44.13 14.91 -5.59
CA PRO A 284 44.65 14.18 -4.45
C PRO A 284 43.79 12.97 -4.02
N GLN A 285 42.54 12.92 -4.47
CA GLN A 285 41.57 11.89 -4.09
C GLN A 285 41.34 10.86 -5.20
N GLY A 286 41.90 11.01 -6.39
CA GLY A 286 41.68 10.07 -7.48
C GLY A 286 41.99 10.62 -8.87
N VAL A 287 41.66 9.83 -9.89
CA VAL A 287 41.86 10.15 -11.30
C VAL A 287 40.67 9.67 -12.13
N TRP A 288 40.38 10.37 -13.22
CA TRP A 288 39.37 9.95 -14.18
C TRP A 288 39.96 9.08 -15.28
N ALA A 289 39.24 8.03 -15.64
CA ALA A 289 39.49 7.19 -16.80
C ALA A 289 38.30 7.26 -17.75
N ALA A 290 38.53 7.14 -19.06
CA ALA A 290 37.47 7.11 -20.05
C ALA A 290 37.47 5.82 -20.88
N SER A 291 36.29 5.33 -21.28
CA SER A 291 36.19 4.21 -22.23
C SER A 291 35.12 4.44 -23.29
N SER A 292 35.50 4.32 -24.56
CA SER A 292 34.58 4.29 -25.71
C SER A 292 33.96 2.91 -25.96
N ARG A 293 34.35 1.90 -25.18
CA ARG A 293 33.87 0.52 -25.30
C ARG A 293 33.25 0.06 -23.97
N THR A 294 32.30 -0.86 -24.05
CA THR A 294 31.78 -1.50 -22.83
C THR A 294 32.86 -2.38 -22.22
N LEU A 295 33.06 -2.23 -20.92
CA LEU A 295 34.04 -2.91 -20.09
C LEU A 295 33.33 -3.67 -18.95
N TYR A 296 33.87 -4.82 -18.59
CA TYR A 296 33.45 -5.61 -17.44
C TYR A 296 34.68 -5.91 -16.57
N LEU A 297 34.67 -5.45 -15.32
CA LEU A 297 35.73 -5.73 -14.36
C LEU A 297 35.17 -6.49 -13.18
N GLU A 298 35.99 -7.32 -12.56
CA GLU A 298 35.67 -8.04 -11.33
C GLU A 298 36.74 -7.78 -10.25
N ASN A 299 36.42 -8.12 -9.01
CA ASN A 299 37.45 -8.16 -7.97
C ASN A 299 38.52 -9.18 -8.37
N GLY A 300 39.78 -8.75 -8.43
CA GLY A 300 40.91 -9.52 -8.96
C GLY A 300 41.32 -9.15 -10.39
N SER A 301 40.54 -8.34 -11.11
CA SER A 301 40.99 -7.78 -12.40
C SER A 301 42.23 -6.90 -12.21
N TYR A 302 43.29 -7.12 -12.96
CA TYR A 302 44.53 -6.33 -12.85
C TYR A 302 44.52 -5.11 -13.76
N LEU A 303 44.99 -3.98 -13.23
CA LEU A 303 45.28 -2.76 -13.98
C LEU A 303 46.78 -2.64 -14.21
N PHE A 304 47.17 -2.17 -15.38
CA PHE A 304 48.55 -2.05 -15.83
C PHE A 304 48.84 -0.64 -16.31
N THR A 305 50.10 -0.21 -16.22
CA THR A 305 50.58 1.09 -16.70
C THR A 305 51.41 0.98 -17.98
N SER A 306 51.48 -0.22 -18.57
CA SER A 306 52.08 -0.44 -19.89
C SER A 306 51.16 -1.26 -20.81
N PRO A 307 51.25 -1.06 -22.15
CA PRO A 307 50.53 -1.87 -23.12
C PRO A 307 50.92 -3.36 -23.10
N SER A 308 52.14 -3.69 -22.68
CA SER A 308 52.63 -5.08 -22.57
C SER A 308 51.93 -5.87 -21.46
N MET A 309 51.33 -5.19 -20.48
CA MET A 309 50.66 -5.79 -19.31
C MET A 309 51.54 -6.78 -18.53
N GLU A 310 52.85 -6.56 -18.50
CA GLU A 310 53.81 -7.47 -17.83
C GLU A 310 53.85 -7.28 -16.30
N LYS A 311 53.65 -6.05 -15.83
CA LYS A 311 53.66 -5.71 -14.39
C LYS A 311 52.40 -4.94 -14.03
N ALA A 312 51.55 -5.55 -13.20
CA ALA A 312 50.34 -4.91 -12.71
C ALA A 312 50.68 -3.72 -11.79
N ALA A 313 49.95 -2.62 -11.94
CA ALA A 313 49.96 -1.52 -10.99
C ALA A 313 49.22 -1.93 -9.70
N PHE A 314 48.01 -2.49 -9.84
CA PHE A 314 47.28 -3.10 -8.75
C PHE A 314 46.13 -3.99 -9.26
N ALA A 315 45.57 -4.81 -8.36
CA ALA A 315 44.36 -5.57 -8.58
C ALA A 315 43.13 -4.78 -8.09
N VAL A 316 42.08 -4.76 -8.90
CA VAL A 316 40.77 -4.19 -8.55
C VAL A 316 40.21 -4.95 -7.35
N SER A 317 39.75 -4.21 -6.35
CA SER A 317 39.14 -4.77 -5.14
C SER A 317 38.05 -3.83 -4.64
N GLY A 318 37.07 -4.35 -3.90
CA GLY A 318 36.00 -3.54 -3.32
C GLY A 318 34.88 -3.18 -4.30
N LEU A 319 34.84 -3.79 -5.49
CA LEU A 319 33.65 -3.68 -6.35
C LEU A 319 32.46 -4.31 -5.61
N PRO A 320 31.30 -3.62 -5.56
CA PRO A 320 30.10 -4.17 -4.94
C PRO A 320 29.61 -5.38 -5.73
N ALA A 321 29.14 -6.40 -5.02
CA ALA A 321 28.44 -7.53 -5.62
C ALA A 321 27.25 -7.03 -6.45
N ALA A 322 27.00 -7.65 -7.60
CA ALA A 322 25.77 -7.40 -8.33
C ALA A 322 24.57 -7.81 -7.46
N GLU A 323 23.47 -7.07 -7.57
CA GLU A 323 22.22 -7.43 -6.92
C GLU A 323 21.80 -8.82 -7.41
N ALA A 324 21.74 -9.77 -6.46
CA ALA A 324 21.36 -11.13 -6.78
C ALA A 324 19.86 -11.22 -7.06
N ALA A 325 19.50 -12.08 -8.01
CA ALA A 325 18.12 -12.40 -8.31
C ALA A 325 18.03 -13.83 -8.86
N ILE A 326 16.88 -14.45 -8.63
CA ILE A 326 16.51 -15.74 -9.20
C ILE A 326 15.63 -15.47 -10.41
N LEU A 327 16.06 -15.94 -11.60
CA LEU A 327 15.23 -15.85 -12.80
C LEU A 327 14.25 -17.02 -12.82
N LEU A 328 12.95 -16.71 -12.85
CA LEU A 328 11.88 -17.69 -12.87
C LEU A 328 11.02 -17.53 -14.12
N LYS A 329 10.79 -18.64 -14.83
CA LYS A 329 9.96 -18.75 -16.02
C LYS A 329 8.79 -19.72 -15.77
N PRO A 330 7.70 -19.62 -16.54
CA PRO A 330 6.63 -20.62 -16.45
C PRO A 330 7.17 -22.03 -16.69
N GLY A 331 6.80 -22.96 -15.80
CA GLY A 331 7.29 -24.33 -15.75
C GLY A 331 8.43 -24.58 -14.78
N ASP A 332 9.20 -23.55 -14.40
CA ASP A 332 10.30 -23.69 -13.45
C ASP A 332 9.79 -24.07 -12.05
N GLU A 333 10.60 -24.81 -11.31
CA GLU A 333 10.34 -25.16 -9.92
C GLU A 333 11.27 -24.40 -8.97
N LEU A 334 10.68 -23.81 -7.94
CA LEU A 334 11.35 -23.06 -6.88
C LEU A 334 11.13 -23.76 -5.54
N ALA A 335 12.22 -24.17 -4.88
CA ALA A 335 12.16 -24.67 -3.51
C ALA A 335 12.19 -23.49 -2.51
N VAL A 336 11.16 -23.37 -1.69
CA VAL A 336 11.06 -22.36 -0.63
C VAL A 336 11.34 -23.03 0.71
N TYR A 337 12.32 -22.53 1.46
CA TYR A 337 12.80 -23.14 2.71
C TYR A 337 12.37 -22.37 3.95
N ARG A 338 12.14 -23.13 5.04
CA ARG A 338 11.78 -22.63 6.38
C ARG A 338 12.95 -21.98 7.10
N ASP A 339 14.17 -22.45 6.86
CA ASP A 339 15.38 -21.89 7.48
C ASP A 339 15.88 -20.66 6.71
N GLY A 340 16.68 -19.82 7.36
CA GLY A 340 17.21 -18.57 6.78
C GLY A 340 18.30 -18.77 5.72
N ARG A 341 18.34 -19.90 5.00
CA ARG A 341 19.38 -20.18 4.01
C ARG A 341 19.31 -19.14 2.88
N PRO A 342 20.46 -18.66 2.37
CA PRO A 342 20.47 -17.75 1.23
C PRO A 342 19.96 -18.45 -0.03
N GLY A 343 19.05 -17.79 -0.74
CA GLY A 343 18.54 -18.30 -2.00
C GLY A 343 19.53 -18.21 -3.15
N GLN A 344 19.33 -19.07 -4.15
CA GLN A 344 20.25 -19.34 -5.25
C GLN A 344 19.49 -19.68 -6.53
N ASN A 345 20.11 -19.43 -7.68
CA ASN A 345 19.58 -19.88 -8.97
C ASN A 345 19.69 -21.40 -9.10
N ALA A 346 18.84 -21.99 -9.96
CA ALA A 346 18.95 -23.38 -10.35
C ALA A 346 20.34 -23.67 -10.94
N GLN A 347 20.87 -24.86 -10.65
CA GLN A 347 22.17 -25.30 -11.14
C GLN A 347 21.98 -26.34 -12.24
N TYR A 348 22.77 -26.23 -13.30
CA TYR A 348 22.72 -27.10 -14.48
C TYR A 348 24.08 -27.73 -14.74
N SER A 349 24.08 -28.96 -15.25
CA SER A 349 25.28 -29.65 -15.73
C SER A 349 25.82 -28.99 -17.00
N LEU A 350 27.02 -29.37 -17.41
CA LEU A 350 27.59 -28.95 -18.68
C LEU A 350 26.76 -29.45 -19.88
N GLU A 351 26.04 -30.58 -19.73
CA GLU A 351 25.08 -31.08 -20.71
C GLU A 351 23.71 -30.37 -20.65
N GLY A 352 23.52 -29.45 -19.69
CA GLY A 352 22.28 -28.69 -19.52
C GLY A 352 21.20 -29.39 -18.69
N GLU A 353 21.51 -30.51 -18.03
CA GLU A 353 20.58 -31.18 -17.11
C GLU A 353 20.52 -30.43 -15.79
N GLN A 354 19.33 -30.24 -15.23
CA GLN A 354 19.18 -29.55 -13.96
C GLN A 354 19.65 -30.43 -12.79
N ILE A 355 20.69 -29.99 -12.09
CA ILE A 355 21.30 -30.69 -10.94
C ILE A 355 20.64 -30.27 -9.62
N ALA A 356 20.22 -29.00 -9.52
CA ALA A 356 19.56 -28.48 -8.33
C ALA A 356 18.49 -27.45 -8.69
N LEU A 357 17.38 -27.47 -7.93
CA LEU A 357 16.33 -26.45 -8.01
C LEU A 357 16.87 -25.07 -7.63
N ALA A 358 16.26 -24.03 -8.19
CA ALA A 358 16.37 -22.70 -7.60
C ALA A 358 15.78 -22.76 -6.19
N CYS A 359 16.35 -21.99 -5.27
CA CYS A 359 15.86 -21.98 -3.89
C CYS A 359 15.83 -20.59 -3.28
N ILE A 360 14.94 -20.37 -2.32
CA ILE A 360 14.89 -19.16 -1.50
C ILE A 360 14.30 -19.49 -0.13
N SER A 361 14.61 -18.71 0.90
CA SER A 361 13.98 -18.86 2.21
C SER A 361 12.73 -17.98 2.34
N CYS A 362 11.85 -18.32 3.29
CA CYS A 362 10.70 -17.52 3.70
C CYS A 362 10.98 -16.93 5.08
N THR A 363 10.60 -15.66 5.32
CA THR A 363 10.81 -15.00 6.62
C THR A 363 9.81 -15.44 7.69
N ALA A 364 8.75 -16.17 7.33
CA ALA A 364 7.73 -16.66 8.25
C ALA A 364 7.70 -18.20 8.27
N PRO A 365 8.34 -18.83 9.29
CA PRO A 365 8.38 -20.30 9.44
C PRO A 365 7.00 -20.96 9.64
N GLU A 366 6.01 -20.22 10.11
CA GLU A 366 4.64 -20.69 10.40
C GLU A 366 3.87 -21.02 9.11
N VAL A 367 4.27 -20.43 7.98
CA VAL A 367 3.68 -20.70 6.66
C VAL A 367 3.71 -22.20 6.34
N PHE A 368 4.80 -22.87 6.69
CA PHE A 368 5.04 -24.28 6.37
C PHE A 368 4.11 -25.25 7.13
N ASP A 369 3.43 -24.78 8.18
CA ASP A 369 2.44 -25.57 8.92
C ASP A 369 1.04 -25.48 8.29
N SER A 370 0.80 -24.50 7.42
CA SER A 370 -0.53 -24.19 6.87
C SER A 370 -0.68 -24.48 5.37
N VAL A 371 0.41 -24.37 4.60
CA VAL A 371 0.36 -24.51 3.13
C VAL A 371 0.04 -25.93 2.68
N ARG A 372 -0.69 -26.06 1.56
CA ARG A 372 -1.06 -27.36 0.99
C ARG A 372 -0.69 -27.46 -0.49
N VAL A 373 -0.46 -28.70 -0.94
CA VAL A 373 -0.27 -29.00 -2.37
C VAL A 373 -1.54 -28.63 -3.14
N GLY A 374 -1.35 -27.98 -4.28
CA GLY A 374 -2.41 -27.43 -5.14
C GLY A 374 -2.74 -25.95 -4.86
N GLU A 375 -2.33 -25.39 -3.72
CA GLU A 375 -2.60 -23.99 -3.38
C GLU A 375 -1.66 -23.03 -4.15
N PRO A 376 -2.13 -21.83 -4.52
CA PRO A 376 -1.30 -20.82 -5.15
C PRO A 376 -0.40 -20.10 -4.14
N VAL A 377 0.81 -19.78 -4.58
CA VAL A 377 1.73 -18.84 -3.92
C VAL A 377 2.14 -17.75 -4.91
N LEU A 378 2.09 -16.51 -4.45
CA LEU A 378 2.36 -15.32 -5.24
C LEU A 378 3.62 -14.63 -4.70
N PHE A 379 4.52 -14.20 -5.59
CA PHE A 379 5.75 -13.51 -5.22
C PHE A 379 5.87 -12.13 -5.88
N ASP A 380 6.56 -11.21 -5.20
CA ASP A 380 6.87 -9.86 -5.67
C ASP A 380 5.61 -9.10 -6.10
N ASP A 381 4.64 -8.99 -5.19
CA ASP A 381 3.34 -8.32 -5.40
C ASP A 381 2.52 -8.98 -6.53
N GLY A 382 2.52 -10.32 -6.58
CA GLY A 382 1.79 -11.09 -7.59
C GLY A 382 2.40 -11.08 -9.00
N LYS A 383 3.63 -10.55 -9.18
CA LYS A 383 4.32 -10.58 -10.49
C LYS A 383 4.75 -11.98 -10.92
N ILE A 384 4.85 -12.91 -9.98
CA ILE A 384 5.12 -14.32 -10.20
C ILE A 384 4.02 -15.11 -9.49
N ARG A 385 3.30 -15.96 -10.23
CA ARG A 385 2.33 -16.92 -9.68
C ARG A 385 2.87 -18.32 -9.83
N ALA A 386 2.87 -19.07 -8.74
CA ALA A 386 3.24 -20.47 -8.71
C ALA A 386 2.19 -21.28 -7.95
N GLU A 387 2.21 -22.59 -8.15
CA GLU A 387 1.39 -23.56 -7.44
C GLU A 387 2.28 -24.45 -6.61
N ILE A 388 1.90 -24.72 -5.37
CA ILE A 388 2.63 -25.62 -4.49
C ILE A 388 2.44 -27.05 -4.98
N VAL A 389 3.50 -27.69 -5.46
CA VAL A 389 3.47 -29.06 -6.01
C VAL A 389 3.98 -30.12 -5.03
N ALA A 390 4.75 -29.71 -4.03
CA ALA A 390 5.17 -30.55 -2.92
C ALA A 390 5.29 -29.70 -1.65
N ALA A 391 4.93 -30.24 -0.50
CA ALA A 391 5.03 -29.57 0.79
C ALA A 391 5.58 -30.53 1.85
N GLU A 392 6.64 -30.10 2.53
CA GLU A 392 7.31 -30.82 3.62
C GLU A 392 7.50 -29.88 4.84
N PRO A 393 7.78 -30.42 6.05
CA PRO A 393 7.94 -29.59 7.25
C PRO A 393 9.09 -28.57 7.19
N THR A 394 10.07 -28.74 6.29
CA THR A 394 11.25 -27.87 6.18
C THR A 394 11.24 -27.00 4.94
N HIS A 395 10.45 -27.35 3.92
CA HIS A 395 10.40 -26.64 2.65
C HIS A 395 9.15 -27.03 1.84
N PHE A 396 8.77 -26.21 0.88
CA PHE A 396 7.81 -26.59 -0.16
C PHE A 396 8.39 -26.29 -1.54
N VAL A 397 7.92 -26.99 -2.57
CA VAL A 397 8.28 -26.74 -3.97
C VAL A 397 7.11 -26.08 -4.66
N ALA A 398 7.37 -24.94 -5.28
CA ALA A 398 6.38 -24.18 -6.04
C ALA A 398 6.73 -24.18 -7.53
N LYS A 399 5.80 -24.63 -8.36
CA LYS A 399 5.93 -24.64 -9.82
C LYS A 399 5.34 -23.36 -10.40
N VAL A 400 6.15 -22.59 -11.11
CA VAL A 400 5.77 -21.30 -11.67
C VAL A 400 4.75 -21.50 -12.78
N GLN A 401 3.57 -20.92 -12.63
CA GLN A 401 2.51 -20.90 -13.64
C GLN A 401 2.58 -19.64 -14.51
N GLN A 402 2.89 -18.50 -13.90
CA GLN A 402 2.88 -17.20 -14.57
C GLN A 402 4.09 -16.35 -14.18
N ALA A 403 4.75 -15.80 -15.21
CA ALA A 403 5.82 -14.80 -15.11
C ALA A 403 5.86 -13.98 -16.40
N LYS A 404 6.74 -12.97 -16.50
CA LYS A 404 6.94 -12.21 -17.75
C LYS A 404 7.44 -13.13 -18.88
N ALA A 405 7.21 -12.74 -20.14
CA ALA A 405 7.60 -13.53 -21.31
C ALA A 405 9.11 -13.88 -21.39
N GLY A 406 9.99 -13.09 -20.75
CA GLY A 406 11.42 -13.37 -20.62
C GLY A 406 11.84 -14.00 -19.28
N GLY A 407 10.88 -14.36 -18.43
CA GLY A 407 11.07 -14.66 -17.02
C GLY A 407 11.01 -13.41 -16.13
N SER A 408 10.73 -13.63 -14.85
CA SER A 408 10.68 -12.62 -13.80
C SER A 408 11.85 -12.81 -12.83
N LEU A 409 12.43 -11.70 -12.36
CA LEU A 409 13.54 -11.72 -11.40
C LEU A 409 13.01 -11.62 -9.97
N LEU A 410 13.03 -12.73 -9.24
CA LEU A 410 12.75 -12.76 -7.80
C LEU A 410 13.98 -12.30 -7.02
N ARG A 411 13.81 -11.32 -6.15
CA ARG A 411 14.89 -10.75 -5.32
C ARG A 411 14.65 -11.09 -3.85
N ALA A 412 15.62 -10.79 -3.00
CA ALA A 412 15.42 -10.78 -1.55
C ALA A 412 14.39 -9.72 -1.13
N ASP A 413 13.83 -9.90 0.08
CA ASP A 413 12.87 -8.97 0.72
C ASP A 413 11.58 -8.69 -0.09
N LYS A 414 11.24 -9.56 -1.06
CA LYS A 414 10.00 -9.47 -1.83
C LYS A 414 8.84 -10.11 -1.10
N GLY A 415 7.67 -9.47 -1.18
CA GLY A 415 6.44 -9.98 -0.56
C GLY A 415 6.07 -11.36 -1.11
N MET A 416 5.59 -12.21 -0.21
CA MET A 416 4.98 -13.50 -0.52
C MET A 416 3.54 -13.51 -0.01
N ASN A 417 2.64 -14.06 -0.82
CA ASN A 417 1.21 -14.04 -0.58
C ASN A 417 0.65 -15.45 -0.79
N PHE A 418 -0.26 -15.87 0.09
CA PHE A 418 -0.82 -17.23 0.13
C PHE A 418 -2.35 -17.15 0.21
N PRO A 419 -3.02 -16.79 -0.91
CA PRO A 419 -4.44 -16.43 -0.90
C PRO A 419 -5.39 -17.49 -0.35
N GLU A 420 -5.04 -18.77 -0.49
CA GLU A 420 -5.90 -19.90 -0.11
C GLU A 420 -5.44 -20.59 1.18
N SER A 421 -4.23 -20.32 1.66
CA SER A 421 -3.71 -20.96 2.85
C SER A 421 -4.25 -20.28 4.11
N CYS A 422 -4.81 -21.06 5.04
CA CYS A 422 -5.23 -20.56 6.35
C CYS A 422 -4.02 -20.37 7.28
N LEU A 423 -3.26 -19.31 7.07
CA LEU A 423 -2.07 -19.01 7.85
C LEU A 423 -2.41 -18.66 9.30
N GLN A 424 -1.71 -19.28 10.25
CA GLN A 424 -1.80 -18.94 11.68
C GLN A 424 -0.84 -17.78 12.02
N ILE A 425 -0.87 -16.75 11.19
CA ILE A 425 -0.01 -15.56 11.32
C ILE A 425 -0.94 -14.38 11.57
N SER A 426 -0.99 -13.92 12.81
CA SER A 426 -1.94 -12.91 13.24
C SER A 426 -1.36 -12.09 14.39
N GLY A 427 -2.01 -10.97 14.71
CA GLY A 427 -1.63 -10.13 15.84
C GLY A 427 -0.39 -9.27 15.67
N LEU A 428 0.18 -8.84 16.81
CA LEU A 428 1.39 -8.01 16.85
C LEU A 428 2.65 -8.86 16.76
N THR A 429 3.53 -8.52 15.83
CA THR A 429 4.87 -9.12 15.74
C THR A 429 5.76 -8.68 16.92
N GLU A 430 6.88 -9.37 17.14
CA GLU A 430 7.88 -8.95 18.13
C GLU A 430 8.36 -7.51 17.87
N LYS A 431 8.56 -7.15 16.60
CA LYS A 431 8.92 -5.79 16.20
C LYS A 431 7.81 -4.81 16.52
N ASP A 432 6.56 -5.13 16.23
CA ASP A 432 5.43 -4.24 16.54
C ASP A 432 5.33 -4.00 18.05
N ARG A 433 5.52 -5.03 18.88
CA ARG A 433 5.55 -4.88 20.35
C ARG A 433 6.71 -4.01 20.83
N ALA A 434 7.87 -4.10 20.19
CA ALA A 434 9.04 -3.28 20.51
C ALA A 434 8.84 -1.81 20.09
N ASP A 435 8.16 -1.57 18.98
CA ASP A 435 7.90 -0.22 18.46
C ASP A 435 6.71 0.46 19.16
N LEU A 436 5.72 -0.30 19.65
CA LEU A 436 4.47 0.22 20.18
C LEU A 436 4.65 1.24 21.31
N PRO A 437 5.56 1.08 22.30
CA PRO A 437 5.80 2.12 23.32
C PRO A 437 6.18 3.47 22.73
N PHE A 438 7.00 3.50 21.67
CA PHE A 438 7.35 4.74 20.99
C PHE A 438 6.14 5.30 20.23
N VAL A 439 5.42 4.44 19.50
CA VAL A 439 4.22 4.84 18.76
C VAL A 439 3.18 5.45 19.69
N SER A 440 2.86 4.79 20.81
CA SER A 440 1.88 5.25 21.79
C SER A 440 2.24 6.60 22.44
N ALA A 441 3.53 6.91 22.58
CA ALA A 441 3.99 8.17 23.16
C ALA A 441 4.00 9.36 22.19
N HIS A 442 4.06 9.10 20.86
CA HIS A 442 4.36 10.14 19.88
C HIS A 442 3.35 10.28 18.74
N ALA A 443 2.61 9.23 18.40
CA ALA A 443 1.64 9.24 17.31
C ALA A 443 0.29 9.79 17.77
N ASP A 444 -0.46 10.39 16.84
CA ASP A 444 -1.89 10.67 17.05
C ASP A 444 -2.74 9.42 16.76
N VAL A 445 -2.27 8.59 15.83
CA VAL A 445 -2.97 7.39 15.34
C VAL A 445 -1.98 6.26 15.11
N VAL A 446 -2.32 5.04 15.53
CA VAL A 446 -1.61 3.81 15.16
C VAL A 446 -2.38 3.06 14.08
N ASN A 447 -1.68 2.55 13.07
CA ASN A 447 -2.27 1.67 12.07
C ASN A 447 -1.84 0.23 12.32
N LEU A 448 -2.82 -0.68 12.45
CA LEU A 448 -2.60 -2.11 12.58
C LEU A 448 -2.59 -2.74 11.18
N SER A 449 -1.46 -3.33 10.80
CA SER A 449 -1.27 -4.03 9.53
C SER A 449 -1.80 -5.47 9.58
N PHE A 450 -2.23 -6.01 8.44
CA PHE A 450 -2.71 -7.39 8.25
C PHE A 450 -3.77 -7.85 9.26
N VAL A 451 -4.78 -7.00 9.52
CA VAL A 451 -5.87 -7.35 10.45
C VAL A 451 -6.72 -8.47 9.84
N ASN A 452 -6.72 -9.64 10.46
CA ASN A 452 -7.43 -10.83 9.98
C ASN A 452 -8.63 -11.20 10.84
N SER A 453 -8.66 -10.77 12.11
CA SER A 453 -9.68 -11.18 13.08
C SER A 453 -9.94 -10.12 14.16
N ALA A 454 -11.04 -10.28 14.90
CA ALA A 454 -11.32 -9.48 16.09
C ALA A 454 -10.24 -9.64 17.17
N ALA A 455 -9.62 -10.83 17.28
CA ALA A 455 -8.58 -11.10 18.26
C ALA A 455 -7.33 -10.26 18.01
N ASP A 456 -6.96 -10.01 16.75
CA ASP A 456 -5.82 -9.13 16.40
C ASP A 456 -6.05 -7.71 16.90
N VAL A 457 -7.30 -7.24 16.81
CA VAL A 457 -7.69 -5.93 17.31
C VAL A 457 -7.65 -5.90 18.83
N ASP A 458 -8.27 -6.90 19.49
CA ASP A 458 -8.28 -7.01 20.94
C ASP A 458 -6.85 -7.04 21.52
N GLU A 459 -5.93 -7.72 20.85
CA GLU A 459 -4.52 -7.78 21.23
C GLU A 459 -3.83 -6.41 21.17
N LEU A 460 -4.05 -5.64 20.09
CA LEU A 460 -3.54 -4.27 20.00
C LEU A 460 -4.13 -3.39 21.11
N LEU A 461 -5.44 -3.48 21.34
CA LEU A 461 -6.11 -2.65 22.34
C LEU A 461 -5.61 -2.96 23.76
N GLN A 462 -5.40 -4.25 24.08
CA GLN A 462 -4.79 -4.66 25.35
C GLN A 462 -3.35 -4.14 25.50
N ALA A 463 -2.56 -4.16 24.41
CA ALA A 463 -1.20 -3.64 24.43
C ALA A 463 -1.17 -2.11 24.63
N ILE A 464 -2.08 -1.37 24.00
CA ILE A 464 -2.25 0.09 24.20
C ILE A 464 -2.67 0.39 25.64
N ASP A 465 -3.58 -0.42 26.21
CA ASP A 465 -4.04 -0.26 27.59
C ASP A 465 -2.94 -0.52 28.61
N GLY A 466 -2.14 -1.57 28.40
CA GLY A 466 -0.96 -1.86 29.22
C GLY A 466 0.10 -0.75 29.22
N LEU A 467 0.09 0.11 28.20
CA LEU A 467 0.93 1.31 28.09
C LEU A 467 0.27 2.58 28.65
N GLY A 468 -0.99 2.51 29.11
CA GLY A 468 -1.75 3.65 29.61
C GLY A 468 -2.15 4.66 28.53
N ALA A 469 -2.16 4.26 27.26
CA ALA A 469 -2.44 5.13 26.12
C ALA A 469 -3.90 5.04 25.61
N THR A 470 -4.76 4.30 26.31
CA THR A 470 -6.19 4.17 25.98
C THR A 470 -6.87 5.53 25.88
N GLY A 471 -7.56 5.77 24.77
CA GLY A 471 -8.28 7.02 24.50
C GLY A 471 -7.40 8.22 24.11
N GLN A 472 -6.07 8.07 24.12
CA GLN A 472 -5.13 9.09 23.64
C GLN A 472 -4.71 8.83 22.19
N LEU A 473 -4.71 7.57 21.78
CA LEU A 473 -4.24 7.09 20.48
C LEU A 473 -5.42 6.61 19.63
N GLY A 474 -5.59 7.18 18.43
CA GLY A 474 -6.54 6.67 17.45
C GLY A 474 -6.07 5.36 16.82
N VAL A 475 -6.99 4.57 16.26
CA VAL A 475 -6.68 3.28 15.63
C VAL A 475 -7.14 3.26 14.17
N ILE A 476 -6.27 2.83 13.26
CA ILE A 476 -6.63 2.51 11.88
C ILE A 476 -6.43 1.00 11.65
N LEU A 477 -7.48 0.31 11.25
CA LEU A 477 -7.43 -1.11 10.90
C LEU A 477 -7.15 -1.24 9.42
N LYS A 478 -6.03 -1.89 9.05
CA LYS A 478 -5.67 -2.09 7.64
C LYS A 478 -6.19 -3.43 7.16
N ILE A 479 -7.05 -3.38 6.15
CA ILE A 479 -7.59 -4.58 5.50
C ILE A 479 -6.73 -4.86 4.26
N GLU A 480 -5.92 -5.92 4.36
CA GLU A 480 -4.86 -6.29 3.41
C GLU A 480 -5.04 -7.71 2.84
N THR A 481 -5.97 -8.49 3.38
CA THR A 481 -6.13 -9.93 3.09
C THR A 481 -7.59 -10.30 2.86
N GLN A 482 -7.81 -11.45 2.20
CA GLN A 482 -9.16 -12.02 2.06
C GLN A 482 -9.76 -12.37 3.42
N ALA A 483 -8.98 -12.94 4.34
CA ALA A 483 -9.43 -13.31 5.68
C ALA A 483 -9.91 -12.10 6.50
N GLY A 484 -9.20 -10.97 6.42
CA GLY A 484 -9.60 -9.71 7.05
C GLY A 484 -10.88 -9.13 6.44
N PHE A 485 -11.06 -9.27 5.13
CA PHE A 485 -12.30 -8.87 4.46
C PHE A 485 -13.50 -9.75 4.88
N ASP A 486 -13.33 -11.07 4.91
CA ASP A 486 -14.41 -12.03 5.27
C ASP A 486 -14.93 -11.83 6.70
N GLN A 487 -14.06 -11.38 7.61
CA GLN A 487 -14.38 -11.10 9.02
C GLN A 487 -14.57 -9.61 9.32
N LEU A 488 -14.68 -8.76 8.30
CA LEU A 488 -14.68 -7.31 8.48
C LEU A 488 -15.74 -6.82 9.47
N PRO A 489 -17.02 -7.25 9.45
CA PRO A 489 -17.99 -6.78 10.43
C PRO A 489 -17.59 -7.02 11.89
N GLN A 490 -16.97 -8.16 12.19
CA GLN A 490 -16.49 -8.52 13.52
C GLN A 490 -15.26 -7.67 13.90
N ILE A 491 -14.34 -7.47 12.95
CA ILE A 491 -13.18 -6.60 13.10
C ILE A 491 -13.61 -5.16 13.40
N LEU A 492 -14.63 -4.63 12.69
CA LEU A 492 -15.16 -3.29 12.94
C LEU A 492 -15.76 -3.18 14.35
N LEU A 493 -16.58 -4.14 14.77
CA LEU A 493 -17.16 -4.14 16.12
C LEU A 493 -16.07 -4.20 17.21
N ALA A 494 -15.03 -5.01 17.03
CA ALA A 494 -13.90 -5.07 17.94
C ALA A 494 -13.14 -3.72 17.97
N GLY A 495 -12.90 -3.11 16.81
CA GLY A 495 -12.26 -1.81 16.69
C GLY A 495 -13.02 -0.67 17.34
N MET A 496 -14.36 -0.73 17.34
CA MET A 496 -15.23 0.25 17.99
C MET A 496 -15.14 0.25 19.52
N GLN A 497 -14.38 -0.66 20.14
CA GLN A 497 -13.99 -0.55 21.55
C GLN A 497 -13.06 0.66 21.78
N ALA A 498 -12.31 1.07 20.76
CA ALA A 498 -11.47 2.26 20.78
C ALA A 498 -12.13 3.46 20.07
N TYR A 499 -11.73 4.67 20.48
CA TYR A 499 -12.12 5.90 19.81
C TYR A 499 -10.97 6.92 19.83
N PRO A 500 -10.66 7.58 18.69
CA PRO A 500 -11.26 7.39 17.37
C PRO A 500 -10.74 6.12 16.67
N VAL A 501 -11.56 5.54 15.77
CA VAL A 501 -11.18 4.37 14.96
C VAL A 501 -11.58 4.56 13.49
N GLY A 502 -10.82 3.98 12.57
CA GLY A 502 -11.09 3.99 11.14
C GLY A 502 -10.50 2.79 10.40
N VAL A 503 -10.69 2.76 9.09
CA VAL A 503 -10.28 1.63 8.24
C VAL A 503 -9.42 2.13 7.09
N MET A 504 -8.35 1.41 6.78
CA MET A 504 -7.56 1.64 5.58
C MET A 504 -7.74 0.47 4.62
N ILE A 505 -8.18 0.79 3.41
CA ILE A 505 -8.28 -0.18 2.31
C ILE A 505 -6.90 -0.25 1.64
N ALA A 506 -6.06 -1.18 2.09
CA ALA A 506 -4.68 -1.29 1.67
C ALA A 506 -4.59 -2.19 0.42
N ARG A 507 -4.98 -1.60 -0.71
CA ARG A 507 -5.22 -2.28 -2.00
C ARG A 507 -4.01 -3.02 -2.59
N GLY A 508 -2.79 -2.61 -2.23
CA GLY A 508 -1.55 -3.22 -2.72
C GLY A 508 -1.49 -4.71 -2.41
N ASP A 509 -1.58 -5.07 -1.12
CA ASP A 509 -1.60 -6.46 -0.69
C ASP A 509 -2.99 -7.09 -0.91
N LEU A 510 -4.07 -6.33 -0.68
CA LEU A 510 -5.44 -6.84 -0.84
C LEU A 510 -5.76 -7.30 -2.27
N ALA A 511 -5.27 -6.62 -3.31
CA ALA A 511 -5.49 -7.03 -4.70
C ALA A 511 -4.76 -8.33 -5.05
N VAL A 512 -3.61 -8.57 -4.41
CA VAL A 512 -2.84 -9.82 -4.60
C VAL A 512 -3.56 -10.98 -3.91
N GLU A 513 -4.12 -10.75 -2.71
CA GLU A 513 -4.83 -11.75 -1.92
C GLU A 513 -6.23 -12.07 -2.47
N CYS A 514 -7.03 -11.07 -2.83
CA CYS A 514 -8.41 -11.28 -3.32
C CYS A 514 -8.50 -11.57 -4.82
N GLY A 515 -7.40 -11.40 -5.57
CA GLY A 515 -7.37 -11.44 -7.02
C GLY A 515 -7.72 -10.10 -7.68
N TRP A 516 -7.07 -9.82 -8.80
CA TRP A 516 -7.18 -8.55 -9.54
C TRP A 516 -8.59 -8.29 -10.08
N GLU A 517 -9.33 -9.33 -10.40
CA GLU A 517 -10.71 -9.28 -10.87
C GLU A 517 -11.71 -8.88 -9.78
N ASN A 518 -11.38 -9.11 -8.51
CA ASN A 518 -12.28 -8.88 -7.38
C ASN A 518 -12.06 -7.54 -6.68
N ILE A 519 -10.91 -6.89 -6.86
CA ILE A 519 -10.52 -5.71 -6.07
C ILE A 519 -11.55 -4.58 -6.13
N GLY A 520 -12.17 -4.35 -7.30
CA GLY A 520 -13.21 -3.34 -7.44
C GLY A 520 -14.44 -3.63 -6.57
N ARG A 521 -14.90 -4.90 -6.57
CA ARG A 521 -16.03 -5.34 -5.74
C ARG A 521 -15.68 -5.29 -4.25
N VAL A 522 -14.53 -5.84 -3.87
CA VAL A 522 -14.07 -5.89 -2.48
C VAL A 522 -13.95 -4.48 -1.89
N GLN A 523 -13.38 -3.53 -2.64
CA GLN A 523 -13.28 -2.14 -2.23
C GLN A 523 -14.66 -1.51 -1.97
N GLU A 524 -15.62 -1.68 -2.89
CA GLU A 524 -16.99 -1.15 -2.72
C GLU A 524 -17.67 -1.72 -1.47
N GLU A 525 -17.51 -3.02 -1.21
CA GLU A 525 -18.09 -3.68 -0.04
C GLU A 525 -17.45 -3.20 1.27
N ILE A 526 -16.13 -3.01 1.31
CA ILE A 526 -15.43 -2.44 2.47
C ILE A 526 -15.92 -1.01 2.73
N GLN A 527 -16.02 -0.17 1.70
CA GLN A 527 -16.51 1.20 1.85
C GLN A 527 -17.96 1.25 2.34
N ALA A 528 -18.82 0.37 1.85
CA ALA A 528 -20.21 0.28 2.29
C ALA A 528 -20.31 -0.10 3.78
N LEU A 529 -19.50 -1.07 4.23
CA LEU A 529 -19.42 -1.46 5.64
C LEU A 529 -18.87 -0.33 6.52
N CYS A 530 -17.85 0.41 6.06
CA CYS A 530 -17.32 1.57 6.78
C CYS A 530 -18.37 2.69 6.90
N GLN A 531 -19.13 2.95 5.84
CA GLN A 531 -20.22 3.92 5.86
C GLN A 531 -21.36 3.51 6.80
N ALA A 532 -21.72 2.22 6.81
CA ALA A 532 -22.71 1.69 7.74
C ALA A 532 -22.24 1.77 9.20
N ALA A 533 -20.95 1.58 9.42
CA ALA A 533 -20.27 1.73 10.71
C ALA A 533 -19.96 3.19 11.08
N HIS A 534 -20.26 4.15 10.20
CA HIS A 534 -19.83 5.55 10.29
C HIS A 534 -18.34 5.75 10.60
N LEU A 535 -17.49 4.79 10.21
CA LEU A 535 -16.05 4.85 10.41
C LEU A 535 -15.39 5.46 9.17
N PRO A 536 -14.45 6.39 9.34
CA PRO A 536 -13.72 6.96 8.22
C PRO A 536 -12.91 5.88 7.50
N ASP A 537 -13.09 5.78 6.18
CA ASP A 537 -12.30 4.92 5.31
C ASP A 537 -11.18 5.70 4.60
N ILE A 538 -10.02 5.05 4.45
CA ILE A 538 -8.85 5.59 3.76
C ILE A 538 -8.63 4.77 2.50
N TRP A 539 -8.69 5.44 1.35
CA TRP A 539 -8.38 4.89 0.04
C TRP A 539 -6.86 4.87 -0.14
N ALA A 540 -6.25 3.71 0.04
CA ALA A 540 -4.80 3.60 0.14
C ALA A 540 -4.16 2.79 -0.97
N THR A 541 -2.86 3.04 -1.12
CA THR A 541 -1.91 2.42 -2.05
C THR A 541 -2.19 2.72 -3.53
N GLN A 542 -1.11 2.92 -4.28
CA GLN A 542 -1.10 3.10 -5.74
C GLN A 542 -1.88 4.29 -6.33
N VAL A 543 -2.46 5.18 -5.52
CA VAL A 543 -3.04 6.44 -6.00
C VAL A 543 -1.89 7.35 -6.46
N LEU A 544 -1.90 7.74 -7.74
CA LEU A 544 -0.86 8.59 -8.36
C LEU A 544 0.59 8.07 -8.15
N GLU A 545 0.77 6.75 -8.08
CA GLU A 545 2.06 6.07 -7.85
C GLU A 545 3.16 6.43 -8.87
N ASN A 546 2.85 6.38 -10.16
CA ASN A 546 3.77 6.76 -11.23
C ASN A 546 4.06 8.25 -11.20
N LEU A 547 3.11 9.10 -10.84
CA LEU A 547 3.40 10.52 -10.65
C LEU A 547 4.39 10.68 -9.52
N ALA A 548 4.12 10.14 -8.32
CA ALA A 548 5.02 10.24 -7.18
C ALA A 548 6.42 9.69 -7.48
N LYS A 549 6.53 8.57 -8.22
CA LYS A 549 7.81 7.90 -8.52
C LYS A 549 8.55 8.42 -9.75
N LYS A 550 7.84 8.78 -10.81
CA LYS A 550 8.40 9.05 -12.16
C LYS A 550 8.05 10.45 -12.70
N GLY A 551 7.22 11.21 -12.00
CA GLY A 551 6.82 12.57 -12.39
C GLY A 551 5.71 12.65 -13.43
N ILE A 552 5.16 11.51 -13.89
CA ILE A 552 4.12 11.47 -14.92
C ILE A 552 3.02 10.47 -14.51
N PRO A 553 1.75 10.89 -14.35
CA PRO A 553 0.64 9.99 -14.08
C PRO A 553 0.18 9.28 -15.36
N SER A 554 -0.35 8.08 -15.19
CA SER A 554 -1.16 7.41 -16.21
C SER A 554 -2.62 7.90 -16.17
N ARG A 555 -3.37 7.63 -17.24
CA ARG A 555 -4.81 7.94 -17.30
C ARG A 555 -5.61 7.19 -16.22
N ALA A 556 -5.26 5.93 -15.98
CA ALA A 556 -5.90 5.10 -14.97
C ALA A 556 -5.73 5.69 -13.56
N GLU A 557 -4.55 6.24 -13.24
CA GLU A 557 -4.31 6.88 -11.95
C GLU A 557 -5.10 8.17 -11.74
N ILE A 558 -5.40 8.92 -12.81
CA ILE A 558 -6.29 10.09 -12.72
C ILE A 558 -7.72 9.64 -12.40
N THR A 559 -8.21 8.61 -13.09
CA THR A 559 -9.55 8.05 -12.80
C THR A 559 -9.62 7.51 -11.37
N ASP A 560 -8.59 6.80 -10.91
CA ASP A 560 -8.50 6.30 -9.54
C ASP A 560 -8.50 7.43 -8.51
N ALA A 561 -7.70 8.50 -8.73
CA ALA A 561 -7.68 9.67 -7.86
C ALA A 561 -9.04 10.40 -7.78
N VAL A 562 -9.77 10.48 -8.90
CA VAL A 562 -11.13 11.03 -8.93
C VAL A 562 -12.10 10.14 -8.13
N MET A 563 -12.01 8.82 -8.28
CA MET A 563 -12.87 7.90 -7.53
C MET A 563 -12.54 7.86 -6.03
N ALA A 564 -11.28 8.05 -5.68
CA ALA A 564 -10.80 8.05 -4.30
C ALA A 564 -11.45 9.14 -3.42
N GLN A 565 -12.02 10.21 -4.02
CA GLN A 565 -12.77 11.24 -3.29
C GLN A 565 -13.98 10.71 -2.51
N ARG A 566 -14.45 9.50 -2.86
CA ARG A 566 -15.55 8.82 -2.18
C ARG A 566 -15.17 8.39 -0.76
N ALA A 567 -13.88 8.24 -0.48
CA ALA A 567 -13.34 7.93 0.85
C ALA A 567 -13.13 9.19 1.70
N GLU A 568 -12.82 9.01 2.98
CA GLU A 568 -12.63 10.12 3.92
C GLU A 568 -11.23 10.72 3.80
N CYS A 569 -10.31 9.89 3.31
CA CYS A 569 -8.93 10.22 3.09
C CYS A 569 -8.38 9.44 1.90
N VAL A 570 -7.48 10.07 1.16
CA VAL A 570 -6.73 9.46 0.08
C VAL A 570 -5.25 9.41 0.49
N MET A 571 -4.64 8.23 0.45
CA MET A 571 -3.25 8.05 0.85
C MET A 571 -2.32 8.03 -0.38
N LEU A 572 -1.29 8.87 -0.34
CA LEU A 572 -0.18 8.87 -1.30
C LEU A 572 1.06 8.18 -0.71
N ASN A 573 1.71 7.36 -1.53
CA ASN A 573 3.01 6.77 -1.22
C ASN A 573 4.16 7.75 -1.46
N LYS A 574 5.33 7.47 -0.90
CA LYS A 574 6.54 8.29 -1.07
C LYS A 574 7.13 8.20 -2.48
N GLY A 575 7.80 9.27 -2.92
CA GLY A 575 8.56 9.31 -4.16
C GLY A 575 9.16 10.70 -4.44
N PRO A 576 10.13 10.83 -5.37
CA PRO A 576 10.82 12.09 -5.65
C PRO A 576 9.91 13.23 -6.13
N TYR A 577 8.72 12.91 -6.66
CA TYR A 577 7.73 13.89 -7.13
C TYR A 577 6.48 13.91 -6.24
N ILE A 578 6.60 13.49 -4.97
CA ILE A 578 5.46 13.42 -4.05
C ILE A 578 4.77 14.77 -3.86
N LEU A 579 5.52 15.88 -3.88
CA LEU A 579 4.96 17.22 -3.80
C LEU A 579 4.01 17.52 -4.97
N ASP A 580 4.37 17.09 -6.18
CA ASP A 580 3.53 17.28 -7.37
C ASP A 580 2.30 16.37 -7.33
N ALA A 581 2.43 15.15 -6.78
CA ALA A 581 1.30 14.26 -6.54
C ALA A 581 0.29 14.86 -5.54
N VAL A 582 0.74 15.44 -4.43
CA VAL A 582 -0.13 16.12 -3.46
C VAL A 582 -0.85 17.30 -4.12
N ARG A 583 -0.14 18.15 -4.87
CA ARG A 583 -0.73 19.30 -5.57
C ARG A 583 -1.76 18.88 -6.63
N LEU A 584 -1.49 17.81 -7.36
CA LEU A 584 -2.43 17.30 -8.36
C LEU A 584 -3.67 16.72 -7.66
N LEU A 585 -3.48 15.92 -6.62
CA LEU A 585 -4.59 15.33 -5.88
C LEU A 585 -5.45 16.41 -5.22
N ASP A 586 -4.86 17.41 -4.58
CA ASP A 586 -5.59 18.52 -3.95
C ASP A 586 -6.49 19.26 -4.95
N ARG A 587 -5.99 19.52 -6.17
CA ARG A 587 -6.78 20.10 -7.25
C ARG A 587 -7.91 19.19 -7.71
N ILE A 588 -7.63 17.91 -7.97
CA ILE A 588 -8.65 16.93 -8.40
C ILE A 588 -9.78 16.87 -7.37
N LEU A 589 -9.44 16.77 -6.08
CA LEU A 589 -10.43 16.68 -5.00
C LEU A 589 -11.27 17.95 -4.89
N LYS A 590 -10.67 19.15 -5.04
CA LYS A 590 -11.41 20.42 -5.03
C LYS A 590 -12.32 20.59 -6.25
N ASP A 591 -11.81 20.26 -7.43
CA ASP A 591 -12.55 20.38 -8.69
C ASP A 591 -13.75 19.42 -8.72
N MET A 592 -13.62 18.24 -8.10
CA MET A 592 -14.68 17.22 -8.09
C MET A 592 -15.66 17.35 -6.92
N GLU A 593 -15.32 18.09 -5.87
CA GLU A 593 -16.19 18.29 -4.69
C GLU A 593 -17.61 18.80 -5.06
N PRO A 594 -17.81 19.76 -5.98
CA PRO A 594 -19.16 20.20 -6.38
C PRO A 594 -19.96 19.16 -7.17
N HIS A 595 -19.28 18.15 -7.73
CA HIS A 595 -19.86 17.12 -8.59
C HIS A 595 -20.17 15.82 -7.84
N GLN A 596 -19.78 15.71 -6.57
CA GLN A 596 -19.88 14.45 -5.83
C GLN A 596 -20.12 14.68 -4.35
N ASP A 597 -21.18 14.08 -3.81
CA ASP A 597 -21.38 13.91 -2.38
C ASP A 597 -21.14 12.45 -2.02
N LYS A 598 -19.96 12.15 -1.47
CA LYS A 598 -19.56 10.77 -1.13
C LYS A 598 -19.68 9.87 -2.37
N SER A 599 -20.56 8.86 -2.38
CA SER A 599 -20.82 7.97 -3.53
C SER A 599 -21.89 8.50 -4.50
N ALA A 600 -22.53 9.63 -4.19
CA ALA A 600 -23.61 10.20 -5.00
C ALA A 600 -23.11 11.29 -5.95
N PRO A 601 -23.44 11.22 -7.25
CA PRO A 601 -23.16 12.32 -8.15
C PRO A 601 -24.07 13.52 -7.84
N LEU A 602 -23.49 14.71 -7.91
CA LEU A 602 -24.18 15.98 -7.93
C LEU A 602 -24.07 16.61 -9.32
N LEU A 603 -25.01 17.47 -9.67
CA LEU A 603 -25.11 18.07 -11.00
C LEU A 603 -24.98 19.59 -10.89
N PRO A 604 -23.76 20.13 -10.67
CA PRO A 604 -23.55 21.57 -10.74
C PRO A 604 -23.80 22.07 -12.18
N PRO A 605 -24.03 23.38 -12.38
CA PRO A 605 -24.22 23.94 -13.71
C PRO A 605 -23.07 23.61 -14.67
N MET A 606 -23.38 23.29 -15.93
CA MET A 606 -22.35 23.08 -16.95
C MET A 606 -21.73 24.42 -17.35
N GLU A 607 -20.49 24.68 -16.92
CA GLU A 607 -19.83 25.97 -17.17
C GLU A 607 -19.32 26.12 -18.60
N ARG A 608 -18.85 25.02 -19.22
CA ARG A 608 -18.18 25.02 -20.53
C ARG A 608 -19.06 24.61 -21.71
N ALA A 609 -20.14 23.89 -21.43
CA ALA A 609 -21.13 23.49 -22.43
C ALA A 609 -22.32 24.46 -22.43
N LYS A 610 -22.07 25.76 -22.29
CA LYS A 610 -23.08 26.79 -22.51
C LYS A 610 -23.22 26.93 -24.02
N GLY A 611 -24.23 26.30 -24.58
CA GLY A 611 -24.66 26.63 -25.94
C GLY A 611 -25.27 28.02 -25.91
N GLU A 612 -24.55 28.99 -26.45
CA GLU A 612 -25.15 30.14 -27.13
C GLU A 612 -24.91 30.01 -28.63
#